data_AF-A0A366CVJ1-F1
#
_entry.id   AF-A0A366CVJ1-F1
#
_cell.length_a   1.000
_cell.length_b   1.000
_cell.length_c   1.000
_cell.angle_alpha   90.00
_cell.angle_beta   90.00
_cell.angle_gamma   90.00
#
_symmetry.space_group_name_H-M   'P 1'
#
loop_
_entity.id
_entity.type
_entity.pdbx_description
1 polymer ?
#
loop_
_entity_poly.entity_id
_entity_poly.type
_entity_poly.pdbx_seq_one_letter_code
_entity_poly.pdbx_strand_id
1 'polypeptide(L)'
;MNEFNDELMGLNEQVMAILKELSQFKPRFYHAFVKGKLGEFAISLVGFREQLNDIDQRIRPHTRIPGDYNSIQMVSGKLSVTFSIRNVVLTTLDEAQKMLSSHEAQAGFKLSTNIALLAIIISVLGVAIG
;
A
#
# COMPACT_ATOMS: atom_id res chain seq x y z
N MET A 1 15.42 -13.97 15.07
CA MET A 1 14.64 -12.80 15.57
C MET A 1 15.24 -11.49 15.14
N ASN A 2 16.53 -11.22 15.36
CA ASN A 2 17.16 -10.02 14.79
C ASN A 2 17.04 -9.99 13.27
N GLU A 3 17.30 -11.11 12.59
CA GLU A 3 17.09 -11.24 11.13
C GLU A 3 15.67 -10.88 10.69
N PHE A 4 14.64 -11.38 11.37
CA PHE A 4 13.24 -10.99 11.07
C PHE A 4 12.99 -9.50 11.31
N ASN A 5 13.60 -8.91 12.34
CA ASN A 5 13.47 -7.47 12.60
C ASN A 5 14.11 -6.66 11.47
N ASP A 6 15.29 -7.05 11.01
CA ASP A 6 16.01 -6.38 9.93
C ASP A 6 15.24 -6.51 8.60
N GLU A 7 14.70 -7.70 8.30
CA GLU A 7 13.84 -7.92 7.13
C GLU A 7 12.56 -7.07 7.19
N LEU A 8 11.86 -7.05 8.34
CA LEU A 8 10.65 -6.25 8.52
C LEU A 8 10.93 -4.74 8.46
N MET A 9 12.06 -4.29 8.99
CA MET A 9 12.48 -2.88 8.88
C MET A 9 12.80 -2.52 7.43
N GLY A 10 13.54 -3.35 6.71
CA GLY A 10 13.83 -3.14 5.29
C GLY A 10 12.57 -3.16 4.42
N LEU A 11 11.60 -4.01 4.75
CA LEU A 11 10.28 -3.99 4.11
C LEU A 11 9.53 -2.69 4.43
N ASN A 12 9.55 -2.24 5.69
CA ASN A 12 8.92 -0.98 6.08
C ASN A 12 9.49 0.22 5.31
N GLU A 13 10.80 0.27 5.12
CA GLU A 13 11.47 1.34 4.37
C GLU A 13 11.01 1.38 2.91
N GLN A 14 10.87 0.22 2.27
CA GLN A 14 10.35 0.11 0.91
C GLN A 14 8.89 0.57 0.82
N VAL A 15 8.05 0.17 1.77
CA VAL A 15 6.65 0.61 1.83
C VAL A 15 6.56 2.11 2.07
N MET A 16 7.39 2.66 2.96
CA MET A 16 7.48 4.10 3.22
C MET A 16 7.94 4.88 1.99
N ALA A 17 8.84 4.33 1.18
CA ALA A 17 9.25 4.94 -0.08
C ALA A 17 8.07 5.05 -1.05
N ILE A 18 7.29 3.97 -1.23
CA ILE A 18 6.07 3.99 -2.05
C ILE A 18 5.03 4.95 -1.48
N LEU A 19 4.81 4.95 -0.16
CA LEU A 19 3.88 5.88 0.49
C LEU A 19 4.29 7.34 0.23
N LYS A 20 5.59 7.64 0.31
CA LYS A 20 6.13 8.97 0.01
C LYS A 20 5.92 9.34 -1.46
N GLU A 21 6.19 8.42 -2.39
CA GLU A 21 5.92 8.66 -3.81
C GLU A 21 4.43 8.90 -4.07
N LEU A 22 3.54 8.10 -3.49
CA LEU A 22 2.08 8.29 -3.56
C LEU A 22 1.65 9.65 -2.98
N SER A 23 2.24 10.10 -1.87
CA SER A 23 1.91 11.40 -1.28
C SER A 23 2.31 12.58 -2.18
N GLN A 24 3.37 12.43 -2.97
CA GLN A 24 3.85 13.43 -3.91
C GLN A 24 3.17 13.30 -5.28
N PHE A 25 2.58 12.15 -5.56
CA PHE A 25 1.87 11.88 -6.80
C PHE A 25 0.61 12.75 -6.87
N LYS A 26 0.66 13.77 -7.74
CA LYS A 26 -0.51 14.55 -8.12
C LYS A 26 -1.09 13.95 -9.40
N PRO A 27 -2.29 13.36 -9.38
CA PRO A 27 -2.95 12.91 -10.61
C PRO A 27 -3.26 14.12 -11.49
N ARG A 28 -2.33 14.42 -12.41
CA ARG A 28 -2.48 15.40 -13.50
C ARG A 28 -3.27 14.74 -14.63
N PHE A 29 -3.91 15.55 -15.49
CA PHE A 29 -4.85 15.11 -16.53
C PHE A 29 -4.31 14.12 -17.60
N TYR A 30 -3.02 13.76 -17.58
CA TYR A 30 -2.44 12.77 -18.50
C TYR A 30 -2.81 11.34 -18.09
N HIS A 31 -3.98 10.91 -18.55
CA HIS A 31 -4.64 9.66 -18.16
C HIS A 31 -3.79 8.39 -18.38
N ALA A 32 -3.09 8.27 -19.52
CA ALA A 32 -2.30 7.08 -19.82
C ALA A 32 -1.10 6.93 -18.85
N PHE A 33 -0.44 8.04 -18.53
CA PHE A 33 0.71 8.05 -17.61
C PHE A 33 0.27 7.81 -16.16
N VAL A 34 -0.86 8.39 -15.75
CA VAL A 34 -1.41 8.22 -14.40
C VAL A 34 -1.88 6.78 -14.17
N LYS A 35 -2.55 6.16 -15.15
CA LYS A 35 -3.04 4.77 -15.01
C LYS A 35 -1.89 3.74 -14.95
N GLY A 36 -0.82 3.96 -15.72
CA GLY A 36 0.38 3.13 -15.66
C GLY A 36 1.08 3.20 -14.29
N LYS A 37 1.35 4.42 -13.81
CA LYS A 37 1.98 4.67 -12.50
C LYS A 37 1.16 4.11 -11.33
N LEU A 38 -0.16 4.31 -11.32
CA LEU A 38 -1.02 3.75 -10.27
C LEU A 38 -1.02 2.21 -10.29
N GLY A 39 -0.98 1.60 -11.49
CA GLY A 39 -0.82 0.15 -11.65
C GLY A 39 0.53 -0.38 -11.12
N GLU A 40 1.63 0.33 -11.37
CA GLU A 40 2.96 -0.01 -10.82
C GLU A 40 2.96 0.02 -9.28
N PHE A 41 2.32 1.03 -8.68
CA PHE A 41 2.15 1.10 -7.23
C PHE A 41 1.29 -0.05 -6.70
N ALA A 42 0.19 -0.38 -7.37
CA ALA A 42 -0.66 -1.51 -6.97
C ALA A 42 0.11 -2.83 -6.95
N ILE A 43 0.86 -3.12 -8.02
CA ILE A 43 1.68 -4.34 -8.13
C ILE A 43 2.72 -4.40 -7.01
N SER A 44 3.40 -3.28 -6.74
CA SER A 44 4.41 -3.19 -5.69
C SER A 44 3.82 -3.45 -4.30
N LEU A 45 2.67 -2.84 -3.98
CA LEU A 45 1.99 -3.04 -2.69
C LEU A 45 1.46 -4.47 -2.50
N VAL A 46 1.04 -5.13 -3.58
CA VAL A 46 0.69 -6.57 -3.53
C VAL A 46 1.94 -7.40 -3.23
N GLY A 47 3.04 -7.17 -3.93
CA GLY A 47 4.30 -7.87 -3.70
C GLY A 47 4.82 -7.70 -2.27
N PHE A 48 4.71 -6.50 -1.68
CA PHE A 48 5.08 -6.29 -0.29
C PHE A 48 4.18 -7.03 0.70
N ARG A 49 2.88 -7.19 0.38
CA ARG A 49 1.96 -7.98 1.22
C ARG A 49 2.28 -9.48 1.16
N GLU A 50 2.69 -9.97 0.00
CA GLU A 50 3.20 -11.34 -0.16
C GLU A 50 4.48 -11.55 0.64
N GLN A 51 5.45 -10.63 0.56
CA GLN A 51 6.67 -10.69 1.36
C GLN A 51 6.39 -10.68 2.88
N LEU A 52 5.45 -9.83 3.33
CA LEU A 52 5.04 -9.82 4.73
C LEU A 52 4.43 -11.16 5.15
N ASN A 53 3.62 -11.77 4.28
CA ASN A 53 3.02 -13.08 4.54
C ASN A 53 4.07 -14.20 4.60
N ASP A 54 5.09 -14.15 3.75
CA ASP A 54 6.21 -15.10 3.81
C ASP A 54 7.03 -14.96 5.11
N ILE A 55 7.25 -13.71 5.57
CA ILE A 55 7.87 -13.45 6.87
C ILE A 55 6.99 -14.01 8.00
N ASP A 56 5.67 -13.77 7.98
CA ASP A 56 4.74 -14.30 8.99
C ASP A 56 4.75 -15.83 9.04
N GLN A 57 4.83 -16.50 7.89
CA GLN A 57 4.95 -17.97 7.82
C GLN A 57 6.25 -18.48 8.43
N ARG A 58 7.39 -17.78 8.20
CA ARG A 58 8.69 -18.12 8.78
C ARG A 58 8.79 -17.81 10.28
N ILE A 59 8.06 -16.80 10.76
CA ILE A 59 7.97 -16.48 12.20
C ILE A 59 7.14 -17.53 12.93
N ARG A 60 6.09 -18.08 12.32
CA ARG A 60 5.10 -18.97 12.96
C ARG A 60 5.71 -20.12 13.79
N PRO A 61 6.71 -20.89 13.32
CA PRO A 61 7.33 -21.96 14.11
C PRO A 61 7.99 -21.46 15.41
N HIS A 62 8.45 -20.21 15.43
CA HIS A 62 9.15 -19.60 16.55
C HIS A 62 8.19 -19.06 17.63
N THR A 63 6.88 -19.10 17.40
CA THR A 63 5.86 -18.68 18.37
C THR A 63 5.58 -19.75 19.43
N ARG A 64 6.16 -20.95 19.30
CA ARG A 64 6.08 -21.99 20.32
C ARG A 64 6.95 -21.62 21.51
N ILE A 65 6.29 -21.27 22.61
CA ILE A 65 6.92 -20.87 23.86
C ILE A 65 7.48 -22.13 24.57
N PRO A 66 8.79 -22.19 24.89
CA PRO A 66 9.39 -23.31 25.61
C PRO A 66 8.88 -23.40 27.06
N GLY A 67 9.05 -24.56 27.70
CA GLY A 67 8.49 -24.84 29.04
C GLY A 67 9.25 -24.25 30.23
N ASP A 68 10.45 -23.71 30.04
CA ASP A 68 11.25 -23.13 31.13
C ASP A 68 11.09 -21.60 31.25
N TYR A 69 10.92 -21.11 32.49
CA TYR A 69 10.55 -19.72 32.77
C TYR A 69 11.49 -18.66 32.18
N ASN A 70 12.81 -18.90 32.22
CA ASN A 70 13.80 -17.93 31.73
C ASN A 70 13.78 -17.85 30.19
N SER A 71 13.62 -18.97 29.50
CA SER A 71 13.47 -18.99 28.04
C SER A 71 12.13 -18.41 27.61
N ILE A 72 11.06 -18.57 28.40
CA ILE A 72 9.77 -17.91 28.15
C ILE A 72 9.92 -16.40 28.09
N GLN A 73 10.55 -15.78 29.11
CA GLN A 73 10.71 -14.32 29.15
C GLN A 73 11.54 -13.80 27.98
N MET A 74 12.67 -14.45 27.67
CA MET A 74 13.54 -14.00 26.58
C MET A 74 12.89 -14.17 25.20
N VAL A 75 12.23 -15.30 24.95
CA VAL A 75 11.54 -15.56 23.67
C VAL A 75 10.34 -14.64 23.49
N SER A 76 9.56 -14.43 24.56
CA SER A 76 8.42 -13.51 24.56
C SER A 76 8.84 -12.07 24.27
N GLY A 77 9.91 -11.58 24.91
CA GLY A 77 10.44 -10.24 24.65
C GLY A 77 10.87 -10.05 23.20
N LYS A 78 11.59 -11.02 22.63
CA LYS A 78 12.02 -10.97 21.22
C LYS A 78 10.84 -11.01 20.25
N LEU A 79 9.86 -11.89 20.48
CA LEU A 79 8.63 -11.95 19.67
C LEU A 79 7.82 -10.66 19.76
N SER A 80 7.73 -10.06 20.95
CA SER A 80 7.02 -8.79 21.14
C SER A 80 7.60 -7.68 20.28
N VAL A 81 8.93 -7.56 20.23
CA VAL A 81 9.61 -6.59 19.34
C VAL A 81 9.32 -6.91 17.88
N THR A 82 9.49 -8.16 17.45
CA THR A 82 9.23 -8.56 16.06
C THR A 82 7.79 -8.26 15.63
N PHE A 83 6.79 -8.60 16.45
CA PHE A 83 5.39 -8.30 16.16
C PHE A 83 5.07 -6.81 16.19
N SER A 84 5.76 -6.03 17.02
CA SER A 84 5.62 -4.57 17.02
C SER A 84 6.06 -3.98 15.69
N ILE A 85 7.24 -4.37 15.17
CA ILE A 85 7.74 -3.92 13.87
C ILE A 85 6.81 -4.40 12.74
N ARG A 86 6.39 -5.67 12.80
CA ARG A 86 5.44 -6.27 11.83
C ARG A 86 4.12 -5.50 11.76
N ASN A 87 3.61 -5.00 12.89
CA ASN A 87 2.39 -4.19 12.92
C ASN A 87 2.59 -2.79 12.35
N VAL A 88 3.77 -2.20 12.52
CA VAL A 88 4.11 -0.93 11.84
C VAL A 88 4.08 -1.13 10.33
N VAL A 89 4.77 -2.16 9.82
CA VAL A 89 4.76 -2.50 8.38
C VAL A 89 3.34 -2.68 7.85
N LEU A 90 2.52 -3.46 8.56
CA LEU A 90 1.12 -3.67 8.17
C LEU A 90 0.34 -2.36 8.10
N THR A 91 0.50 -1.49 9.10
CA THR A 91 -0.19 -0.21 9.17
C THR A 91 0.24 0.70 8.02
N THR A 92 1.54 0.79 7.73
CA THR A 92 2.07 1.58 6.62
C THR A 92 1.60 1.04 5.27
N LEU A 93 1.51 -0.28 5.11
CA LEU A 93 0.94 -0.91 3.92
C LEU A 93 -0.53 -0.54 3.72
N ASP A 94 -1.34 -0.64 4.77
CA ASP A 94 -2.76 -0.31 4.71
C ASP A 94 -2.97 1.19 4.42
N GLU A 95 -2.09 2.07 4.93
CA GLU A 95 -2.11 3.49 4.62
C GLU A 95 -1.76 3.78 3.16
N ALA A 96 -0.72 3.12 2.63
CA ALA A 96 -0.36 3.23 1.21
C ALA A 96 -1.48 2.75 0.30
N GLN A 97 -2.13 1.63 0.64
CA GLN A 97 -3.28 1.11 -0.11
C GLN A 97 -4.48 2.06 -0.07
N LYS A 98 -4.80 2.65 1.09
CA LYS A 98 -5.86 3.65 1.19
C LYS A 98 -5.57 4.88 0.33
N MET A 99 -4.33 5.36 0.34
CA MET A 99 -3.91 6.51 -0.47
C MET A 99 -4.00 6.21 -1.97
N LEU A 100 -3.55 5.02 -2.39
CA LEU A 100 -3.66 4.56 -3.77
C LEU A 100 -5.13 4.53 -4.23
N SER A 101 -6.01 3.89 -3.46
CA SER A 101 -7.45 3.83 -3.75
C SER A 101 -8.08 5.23 -3.84
N SER A 102 -7.65 6.17 -2.99
CA SER A 102 -8.10 7.57 -3.05
C SER A 102 -7.68 8.26 -4.35
N HIS A 103 -6.43 8.06 -4.79
CA HIS A 103 -5.93 8.60 -6.05
C HIS A 103 -6.64 8.00 -7.27
N GLU A 104 -6.90 6.70 -7.27
CA GLU A 104 -7.67 6.02 -8.32
C GLU A 104 -9.11 6.56 -8.40
N ALA A 105 -9.79 6.71 -7.26
CA ALA A 105 -11.12 7.28 -7.19
C ALA A 105 -11.14 8.74 -7.70
N GLN A 106 -10.16 9.55 -7.31
CA GLN A 106 -10.05 10.94 -7.77
C GLN A 106 -9.78 11.02 -9.28
N ALA A 107 -8.93 10.15 -9.82
CA ALA A 107 -8.67 10.06 -11.25
C ALA A 107 -9.93 9.66 -12.02
N GLY A 108 -10.67 8.65 -11.53
CA GLY A 108 -11.92 8.19 -12.12
C GLY A 108 -13.02 9.26 -12.11
N PHE A 109 -13.16 9.99 -11.00
CA PHE A 109 -14.12 11.10 -10.92
C PHE A 109 -13.81 12.20 -11.95
N LYS A 110 -12.55 12.66 -12.04
CA LYS A 110 -12.13 13.67 -13.02
C LYS A 110 -12.39 13.24 -14.46
N LEU A 111 -12.16 11.97 -14.79
CA LEU A 111 -12.50 11.41 -16.11
C LEU A 111 -14.00 11.54 -16.39
N SER A 112 -14.84 11.03 -15.47
CA SER A 112 -16.29 11.03 -15.63
C SER A 112 -16.84 12.45 -15.80
N THR A 113 -16.36 13.40 -15.00
CA THR A 113 -16.74 14.81 -15.12
C THR A 113 -16.33 15.40 -16.47
N ASN A 114 -15.12 15.13 -16.96
CA ASN A 114 -14.67 15.64 -18.26
C ASN A 114 -15.50 15.08 -19.42
N ILE A 115 -15.85 13.79 -19.38
CA ILE A 115 -16.73 13.17 -20.39
C ILE A 115 -18.12 13.80 -20.32
N ALA A 116 -18.67 14.01 -19.13
CA ALA A 116 -19.97 14.66 -18.94
C ALA A 116 -19.96 16.11 -19.47
N LEU A 117 -18.90 16.88 -19.21
CA LEU A 117 -18.74 18.24 -19.73
C LEU A 117 -18.66 18.26 -21.27
N LEU A 118 -17.92 17.33 -21.87
CA LEU A 118 -17.87 17.19 -23.34
C LEU A 118 -19.25 16.84 -23.92
N ALA A 119 -19.99 15.93 -23.28
CA ALA A 119 -21.33 15.55 -23.69
C ALA A 119 -22.30 16.75 -23.64
N ILE A 120 -22.20 17.60 -22.61
CA ILE A 120 -22.98 18.85 -22.52
C ILE A 120 -22.63 19.79 -23.68
N ILE A 121 -21.35 19.98 -23.98
CA ILE A 121 -20.92 20.85 -25.10
C ILE A 121 -21.47 20.34 -26.44
N ILE A 122 -21.38 19.03 -26.70
CA ILE A 122 -21.92 18.42 -27.92
C ILE A 122 -23.44 18.60 -27.99
N SER A 123 -24.15 18.40 -26.87
CA SER A 123 -25.60 18.59 -26.79
C SER A 123 -26.01 20.03 -27.11
N VAL A 124 -25.33 21.02 -26.53
CA VAL A 124 -25.61 22.44 -26.76
C VAL A 124 -25.33 22.84 -28.22
N LEU A 125 -24.22 22.37 -28.81
CA LEU A 125 -23.91 22.63 -30.21
C LEU A 125 -24.88 21.95 -31.18
N GLY A 126 -25.33 20.72 -30.86
CA GLY A 126 -26.33 20.01 -31.66
C GLY A 126 -27.68 20.73 -31.68
N VAL A 127 -28.07 21.38 -30.57
CA VAL A 127 -29.30 22.20 -30.49
C VAL A 127 -29.15 23.56 -31.18
N ALA A 128 -27.93 24.11 -31.27
CA ALA A 128 -27.70 25.42 -31.91
C ALA A 128 -27.60 25.36 -33.44
N ILE A 129 -27.32 24.17 -34.01
CA ILE A 129 -27.11 23.96 -35.45
C ILE A 129 -28.30 23.24 -36.11
N GLY A 130 -29.17 22.60 -35.32
CA GLY A 130 -30.43 21.98 -35.77
C GLY A 130 -31.61 22.92 -35.65
#